data_AF-A0A849N043-F1
#
_entry.id   AF-A0A849N043-F1
#
_cell.length_a   1.000
_cell.length_b   1.000
_cell.length_c   1.000
_cell.angle_alpha   90.00
_cell.angle_beta   90.00
_cell.angle_gamma   90.00
#
_symmetry.space_group_name_H-M   'P 1'
#
loop_
_entity.id
_entity.type
_entity.pdbx_description
1 polymer ?
#
loop_
_entity_poly.entity_id
_entity_poly.type
_entity_poly.pdbx_seq_one_letter_code
_entity_poly.pdbx_strand_id
1 'polypeptide(L)' 'MVQSQAKAAPNTPSDTAQQEEEIAYLAKRHRVTPAIVREIIRRIGSSERSAVEREIQRGKARR' A
#
# COMPACT_ATOMS: atom_id res chain seq x y z
N MET A 1 -1.91 -26.33 -12.37
CA MET A 1 -2.45 -25.02 -11.96
C MET A 1 -2.77 -25.10 -10.48
N VAL A 2 -2.02 -24.41 -9.61
CA VAL A 2 -2.40 -24.30 -8.19
C VAL A 2 -1.98 -22.92 -7.69
N GLN A 3 -2.98 -22.22 -7.16
CA GLN A 3 -2.86 -20.95 -6.46
C GLN A 3 -2.07 -21.17 -5.17
N SER A 4 -1.13 -20.29 -4.87
CA SER A 4 -0.60 -20.13 -3.52
C SER A 4 -0.96 -18.74 -3.04
N GLN A 5 -2.07 -18.66 -2.30
CA GLN A 5 -2.44 -17.51 -1.49
C GLN A 5 -1.45 -17.33 -0.34
N ALA A 6 -1.03 -16.07 -0.18
CA ALA A 6 -0.71 -15.36 1.06
C ALA A 6 -0.27 -16.20 2.27
N LYS A 7 1.01 -16.03 2.64
CA LYS A 7 1.42 -16.09 4.04
C LYS A 7 2.25 -14.85 4.34
N ALA A 8 1.56 -13.81 4.83
CA ALA A 8 2.17 -12.68 5.50
C ALA A 8 2.97 -13.24 6.68
N ALA A 9 4.31 -13.23 6.54
CA ALA A 9 5.23 -13.54 7.61
C ALA A 9 5.47 -12.25 8.43
N PRO A 10 5.66 -12.37 9.76
CA PRO A 10 5.59 -11.25 10.68
C PRO A 10 6.86 -10.40 10.66
N ASN A 11 6.69 -9.08 10.50
CA ASN A 11 7.43 -8.01 11.19
C ASN A 11 8.93 -8.25 11.41
N THR A 12 9.72 -8.24 10.33
CA THR A 12 11.15 -7.89 10.42
C THR A 12 11.27 -6.37 10.37
N PRO A 13 12.17 -5.72 11.15
CA PRO A 13 12.36 -4.27 11.10
C PRO A 13 12.68 -3.73 9.69
N SER A 14 13.27 -4.56 8.82
CA SER A 14 13.47 -4.26 7.39
C SER A 14 12.17 -4.11 6.59
N ASP A 15 11.12 -4.84 6.95
CA ASP A 15 9.82 -4.78 6.25
C ASP A 15 9.19 -3.39 6.41
N THR A 16 9.24 -2.83 7.62
CA THR A 16 8.77 -1.46 7.90
C THR A 16 9.51 -0.42 7.07
N ALA A 17 10.85 -0.49 6.98
CA ALA A 17 11.63 0.48 6.21
C ALA A 17 11.33 0.38 4.70
N GLN A 18 11.23 -0.83 4.17
CA GLN A 18 10.82 -1.06 2.77
C GLN A 18 9.39 -0.59 2.51
N GLN A 19 8.48 -0.79 3.47
CA GLN A 19 7.10 -0.35 3.38
C GLN A 19 7.00 1.19 3.38
N GLU A 20 7.80 1.87 4.20
CA GLU A 20 7.87 3.34 4.18
C GLU A 20 8.45 3.89 2.87
N GLU A 21 9.44 3.21 2.29
CA GLU A 21 9.99 3.56 0.98
C GLU A 21 8.94 3.35 -0.14
N GLU A 22 8.19 2.24 -0.11
CA GLU A 22 7.06 1.97 -0.99
C GLU A 22 5.95 3.02 -0.86
N ILE A 23 5.61 3.42 0.38
CA ILE A 23 4.65 4.48 0.67
C ILE A 23 5.10 5.81 0.04
N ALA A 24 6.37 6.19 0.23
CA ALA A 24 6.92 7.42 -0.34
C ALA A 24 6.92 7.38 -1.88
N TYR A 25 7.25 6.23 -2.46
CA TYR A 25 7.20 6.01 -3.91
C TYR A 25 5.77 6.15 -4.46
N LEU A 26 4.79 5.47 -3.84
CA LEU A 26 3.38 5.54 -4.24
C LEU A 26 2.81 6.95 -4.11
N ALA A 27 3.14 7.64 -3.02
CA ALA A 27 2.76 9.02 -2.79
C ALA A 27 3.26 9.94 -3.92
N LYS A 28 4.55 9.85 -4.26
CA LYS A 28 5.16 10.62 -5.35
C LYS A 28 4.55 10.28 -6.71
N ARG A 29 4.39 8.99 -7.02
CA ARG A 29 3.86 8.49 -8.30
C ARG A 29 2.43 8.97 -8.55
N HIS A 30 1.58 8.89 -7.54
CA HIS A 30 0.16 9.24 -7.66
C HIS A 30 -0.15 10.70 -7.30
N ARG A 31 0.87 11.48 -6.92
CA ARG A 31 0.75 12.87 -6.44
C ARG A 31 -0.23 13.00 -5.27
N VAL A 32 -0.06 12.16 -4.26
CA VAL A 32 -0.84 12.16 -3.01
C VAL A 32 0.11 12.23 -1.82
N THR A 33 -0.40 12.66 -0.66
CA THR A 33 0.39 12.71 0.57
C THR A 33 0.66 11.29 1.08
N PRO A 34 1.86 10.96 1.61
CA PRO A 34 2.15 9.65 2.20
C PRO A 34 1.18 9.26 3.33
N ALA A 35 0.60 10.24 4.03
CA ALA A 35 -0.46 10.02 5.02
C ALA A 35 -1.71 9.34 4.42
N ILE A 36 -2.10 9.70 3.19
CA ILE A 36 -3.23 9.09 2.48
C ILE A 36 -2.92 7.62 2.17
N VAL A 37 -1.70 7.33 1.73
CA VAL A 37 -1.26 5.97 1.43
C VAL A 37 -1.26 5.10 2.70
N ARG A 38 -0.75 5.62 3.82
CA ARG A 38 -0.81 4.95 5.13
C ARG A 38 -2.26 4.70 5.58
N GLU A 39 -3.14 5.67 5.41
CA GLU A 39 -4.56 5.52 5.73
C GLU A 39 -5.23 4.45 4.87
N ILE A 40 -4.92 4.42 3.57
CA ILE A 40 -5.42 3.39 2.65
C ILE A 40 -4.96 2.00 3.09
N ILE A 41 -3.66 1.81 3.37
CA ILE A 41 -3.10 0.55 3.87
C ILE A 41 -3.83 0.13 5.15
N ARG A 42 -4.02 1.07 6.09
CA ARG A 42 -4.77 0.82 7.34
C ARG A 42 -6.23 0.43 7.09
N ARG A 43 -6.88 1.01 6.08
CA ARG A 43 -8.29 0.80 5.76
C ARG A 43 -8.54 -0.53 5.05
N ILE A 44 -7.67 -0.90 4.12
CA ILE A 44 -7.79 -2.15 3.34
C ILE A 44 -7.12 -3.33 4.06
N GLY A 45 -6.30 -3.07 5.08
CA GLY A 45 -5.57 -4.08 5.85
C GLY A 45 -4.48 -4.79 5.03
N SER A 46 -4.06 -4.20 3.91
CA SER A 46 -3.10 -4.77 2.98
C SER A 46 -2.11 -3.70 2.51
N SER A 47 -0.84 -4.07 2.54
CA SER A 47 0.28 -3.29 1.99
C SER A 47 0.48 -3.56 0.50
N GLU A 48 -0.34 -4.42 -0.10
CA GLU A 48 -0.15 -4.87 -1.48
C GLU A 48 -0.35 -3.71 -2.45
N ARG A 49 0.69 -3.44 -3.25
CA ARG A 49 0.77 -2.30 -4.16
C ARG A 49 -0.47 -2.14 -5.05
N SER A 50 -0.91 -3.22 -5.69
CA SER A 50 -2.08 -3.22 -6.57
C SER A 50 -3.37 -2.83 -5.86
N ALA A 51 -3.55 -3.26 -4.61
CA ALA A 51 -4.74 -2.93 -3.82
C ALA A 51 -4.71 -1.46 -3.37
N VAL A 52 -3.55 -0.99 -2.91
CA VAL A 52 -3.33 0.40 -2.51
C VAL A 52 -3.51 1.35 -3.70
N GLU A 53 -2.92 1.04 -4.86
CA GLU A 53 -3.05 1.86 -6.08
C GLU A 53 -4.50 1.98 -6.55
N ARG A 54 -5.29 0.88 -6.49
CA ARG A 54 -6.73 0.92 -6.82
C ARG A 54 -7.50 1.85 -5.91
N GLU A 55 -7.23 1.82 -4.61
CA GLU A 55 -7.92 2.69 -3.64
C GLU A 55 -7.48 4.15 -3.77
N ILE A 56 -6.20 4.42 -4.08
CA ILE A 56 -5.71 5.78 -4.39
C ILE A 56 -6.49 6.36 -5.59
N GLN A 57 -6.61 5.58 -6.68
CA GLN A 57 -7.35 6.00 -7.88
C GLN A 57 -8.83 6.23 -7.57
N ARG A 58 -9.46 5.34 -6.80
CA ARG A 58 -10.85 5.51 -6.36
C ARG A 58 -11.03 6.77 -5.50
N GLY A 59 -10.08 7.07 -4.63
CA GLY A 59 -10.06 8.28 -3.79
C GLY A 59 -9.94 9.57 -4.61
N LYS A 60 -9.10 9.56 -5.66
CA LYS A 60 -8.96 10.70 -6.58
C LYS A 60 -10.20 10.92 -7.45
N ALA A 61 -10.93 9.87 -7.82
CA ALA A 61 -12.19 10.03 -8.57
C ALA A 61 -13.33 10.62 -7.74
N ARG A 62 -13.19 10.65 -6.40
CA ARG A 62 -14.20 11.17 -5.46
C ARG A 62 -13.93 12.60 -4.99
N ARG A 63 -12.75 13.16 -5.27
CA ARG A 63 -12.31 14.51 -4.89
C ARG A 63 -12.05 15.34 -6.12
#